data_AF-A0A543B3A8-F1
#
_entry.id   AF-A0A543B3A8-F1
#
_cell.length_a   1.000
_cell.length_b   1.000
_cell.length_c   1.000
_cell.angle_alpha   90.00
_cell.angle_beta   90.00
_cell.angle_gamma   90.00
#
_symmetry.space_group_name_H-M   'P 1'
#
loop_
_entity.id
_entity.type
_entity.pdbx_description
1 polymer ?
#
loop_
_entity_poly.entity_id
_entity_poly.type
_entity_poly.pdbx_seq_one_letter_code
_entity_poly.pdbx_strand_id
1 'polypeptide(L)'
;MTTKKTATKAKQPTSSAASDRKNADTKKSPAKPSATATKPTPVRSEAEIAEIRAALDERLQELRDEYQEAIVGISEMQKERLSDSAGDDQVDSGSKTVEREQEISLANSVRDRMIQVERALERLDDGDYGICERCGTAIPAARLAAFPSATLCVNCKQLEERR
;
A
#
# COMPACT_ATOMS: atom_id res chain seq x y z
N MET A 1 49.06 -37.96 -36.14
CA MET A 1 48.32 -39.22 -35.92
C MET A 1 47.01 -38.84 -35.24
N THR A 2 45.80 -38.87 -35.83
CA THR A 2 45.03 -40.01 -36.41
C THR A 2 44.82 -41.13 -35.37
N THR A 3 43.62 -41.58 -34.99
CA THR A 3 42.32 -41.63 -35.70
C THR A 3 41.06 -41.66 -34.81
N LYS A 4 39.96 -41.05 -35.33
CA LYS A 4 38.54 -41.52 -35.40
C LYS A 4 37.93 -42.44 -34.32
N LYS A 5 36.70 -42.08 -33.89
CA LYS A 5 35.57 -43.03 -33.71
C LYS A 5 34.21 -42.30 -33.90
N THR A 6 33.75 -42.14 -35.15
CA THR A 6 32.60 -42.83 -35.81
C THR A 6 31.19 -42.43 -35.36
N ALA A 7 30.28 -42.25 -36.33
CA ALA A 7 28.92 -41.69 -36.16
C ALA A 7 27.79 -42.62 -36.66
N THR A 8 26.54 -42.15 -36.59
CA THR A 8 25.27 -42.68 -37.19
C THR A 8 24.68 -43.94 -36.53
N LYS A 9 23.35 -44.06 -36.33
CA LYS A 9 22.32 -44.09 -37.39
C LYS A 9 20.88 -43.74 -36.95
N ALA A 10 20.09 -43.30 -37.92
CA ALA A 10 18.71 -42.79 -37.88
C ALA A 10 17.61 -43.76 -37.37
N LYS A 11 16.38 -43.24 -37.13
CA LYS A 11 15.22 -43.35 -38.07
C LYS A 11 13.86 -42.93 -37.46
N GLN A 12 13.17 -41.96 -38.07
CA GLN A 12 11.69 -41.81 -38.00
C GLN A 12 11.03 -42.77 -39.01
N PRO A 13 9.84 -43.34 -38.74
CA PRO A 13 8.55 -42.63 -38.88
C PRO A 13 7.65 -42.83 -37.61
N THR A 14 6.33 -42.64 -37.53
CA THR A 14 5.24 -42.53 -38.55
C THR A 14 4.05 -41.69 -38.06
N SER A 15 3.04 -41.57 -38.92
CA SER A 15 1.76 -40.85 -38.86
C SER A 15 0.64 -41.53 -38.06
N SER A 16 -0.39 -40.74 -37.72
CA SER A 16 -1.82 -40.96 -38.09
C SER A 16 -2.83 -40.84 -36.93
N ALA A 17 -3.66 -39.78 -36.95
CA ALA A 17 -5.11 -39.84 -36.75
C ALA A 17 -5.73 -38.44 -36.90
N ALA A 18 -6.27 -38.14 -38.08
CA ALA A 18 -7.23 -37.04 -38.25
C ALA A 18 -8.65 -37.58 -38.03
N SER A 19 -9.55 -36.77 -37.48
CA SER A 19 -11.01 -36.99 -37.54
C SER A 19 -11.75 -35.70 -37.23
N ASP A 20 -12.14 -34.99 -38.28
CA ASP A 20 -13.04 -33.85 -38.27
C ASP A 20 -14.35 -34.11 -37.51
N ARG A 21 -14.87 -33.08 -36.81
CA ARG A 21 -16.31 -32.77 -36.81
C ARG A 21 -16.54 -31.25 -36.88
N LYS A 22 -17.56 -30.87 -37.66
CA LYS A 22 -17.88 -29.50 -38.09
C LYS A 22 -18.57 -28.63 -37.04
N ASN A 23 -18.45 -27.32 -37.28
CA ASN A 23 -19.34 -26.21 -36.92
C ASN A 23 -20.81 -26.58 -36.60
N ALA A 24 -21.41 -25.86 -35.65
CA ALA A 24 -22.47 -24.89 -35.97
C ALA A 24 -22.77 -23.94 -34.79
N ASP A 25 -23.26 -22.75 -35.12
CA ASP A 25 -23.60 -21.63 -34.26
C ASP A 25 -24.68 -21.87 -33.18
N THR A 26 -24.82 -20.83 -32.34
CA THR A 26 -26.02 -20.47 -31.57
C THR A 26 -26.22 -21.19 -30.23
N LYS A 27 -25.84 -20.49 -29.14
CA LYS A 27 -26.84 -19.82 -28.29
C LYS A 27 -26.20 -18.87 -27.27
N LYS A 28 -26.52 -17.58 -27.41
CA LYS A 28 -26.46 -16.60 -26.32
C LYS A 28 -27.33 -17.12 -25.17
N SER A 29 -26.73 -17.43 -24.03
CA SER A 29 -27.44 -17.73 -22.78
C SER A 29 -27.35 -16.51 -21.85
N PRO A 30 -28.42 -16.16 -21.11
CA PRO A 30 -28.54 -14.85 -20.50
C PRO A 30 -27.72 -14.70 -19.22
N ALA A 31 -27.42 -13.45 -18.87
CA ALA A 31 -26.94 -13.12 -17.54
C ALA A 31 -27.97 -13.54 -16.47
N LYS A 32 -27.49 -14.10 -15.36
CA LYS A 32 -28.14 -14.00 -14.06
C LYS A 32 -27.22 -13.21 -13.13
N PRO A 33 -27.71 -12.17 -12.44
CA PRO A 33 -26.89 -11.37 -11.54
C PRO A 33 -26.65 -12.18 -10.26
N SER A 34 -25.40 -12.59 -10.03
CA SER A 34 -25.07 -13.32 -8.81
C SER A 34 -24.77 -12.35 -7.68
N ALA A 35 -25.82 -12.02 -6.95
CA ALA A 35 -25.85 -11.59 -5.55
C ALA A 35 -24.89 -10.46 -5.12
N THR A 36 -25.52 -9.33 -4.78
CA THR A 36 -25.02 -8.33 -3.83
C THR A 36 -24.19 -8.98 -2.73
N ALA A 37 -22.89 -8.66 -2.68
CA ALA A 37 -22.06 -8.99 -1.53
C ALA A 37 -22.45 -8.03 -0.39
N THR A 38 -23.57 -8.31 0.29
CA THR A 38 -23.92 -7.66 1.55
C THR A 38 -22.93 -8.12 2.60
N LYS A 39 -21.78 -7.45 2.55
CA LYS A 39 -20.65 -7.60 3.42
C LYS A 39 -21.13 -7.29 4.84
N PRO A 40 -20.88 -8.15 5.84
CA PRO A 40 -21.31 -7.86 7.19
C PRO A 40 -20.47 -6.71 7.73
N THR A 41 -21.02 -5.49 7.68
CA THR A 41 -20.55 -4.36 8.47
C THR A 41 -20.60 -4.81 9.93
N PRO A 42 -19.51 -4.73 10.71
CA PRO A 42 -19.64 -4.86 12.15
C PRO A 42 -20.50 -3.68 12.60
N VAL A 43 -21.74 -3.95 13.03
CA VAL A 43 -22.71 -2.92 13.42
C VAL A 43 -22.26 -2.32 14.76
N ARG A 44 -21.32 -1.38 14.68
CA ARG A 44 -20.87 -0.50 15.76
C ARG A 44 -22.04 0.39 16.16
N SER A 45 -22.13 0.76 17.43
CA SER A 45 -23.13 1.76 17.83
C SER A 45 -22.74 3.16 17.33
N GLU A 46 -23.73 4.04 17.13
CA GLU A 46 -23.48 5.44 16.73
C GLU A 46 -22.60 6.17 17.76
N ALA A 47 -22.76 5.86 19.05
CA ALA A 47 -21.92 6.37 20.12
C ALA A 47 -20.46 5.90 19.99
N GLU A 48 -20.23 4.61 19.74
CA GLU A 48 -18.88 4.06 19.52
C GLU A 48 -18.21 4.68 18.28
N ILE A 49 -18.97 4.91 17.21
CA ILE A 49 -18.49 5.61 16.00
C ILE A 49 -18.08 7.06 16.34
N ALA A 50 -18.85 7.76 17.16
CA ALA A 50 -18.53 9.12 17.60
C ALA A 50 -17.28 9.18 18.48
N GLU A 51 -17.10 8.23 19.41
CA GLU A 51 -15.89 8.10 20.23
C GLU A 51 -14.65 7.83 19.37
N ILE A 52 -14.73 6.91 18.40
CA ILE A 52 -13.63 6.60 17.49
C ILE A 52 -13.30 7.80 16.60
N ARG A 53 -14.32 8.54 16.12
CA ARG A 53 -14.14 9.77 15.34
C ARG A 53 -13.38 10.81 16.14
N ALA A 54 -13.82 11.10 17.38
CA ALA A 54 -13.15 12.08 18.24
C ALA A 54 -11.67 11.73 18.48
N ALA A 55 -11.35 10.46 18.74
CA ALA A 55 -9.97 10.00 18.92
C ALA A 55 -9.12 10.09 17.63
N LEU A 56 -9.73 9.88 16.45
CA LEU A 56 -9.05 10.07 15.17
C LEU A 56 -8.86 11.55 14.82
N ASP A 57 -9.83 12.40 15.10
CA ASP A 57 -9.73 13.86 14.89
C ASP A 57 -8.65 14.47 15.81
N GLU A 58 -8.62 14.10 17.09
CA GLU A 58 -7.54 14.48 18.03
C GLU A 58 -6.17 14.06 17.49
N ARG A 59 -6.02 12.79 17.11
CA ARG A 59 -4.77 12.27 16.53
C ARG A 59 -4.38 12.96 15.21
N LEU A 60 -5.36 13.43 14.45
CA LEU A 60 -5.11 14.16 13.21
C LEU A 60 -4.61 15.58 13.47
N GLN A 61 -5.08 16.27 14.51
CA GLN A 61 -4.52 17.57 14.90
C GLN A 61 -3.09 17.42 15.41
N GLU A 62 -2.82 16.45 16.30
CA GLU A 62 -1.45 16.16 16.77
C GLU A 62 -0.47 15.94 15.60
N LEU A 63 -0.86 15.12 14.62
CA LEU A 63 -0.04 14.84 13.44
C LEU A 63 0.11 16.06 12.51
N ARG A 64 -0.89 16.95 12.45
CA ARG A 64 -0.80 18.20 11.69
C ARG A 64 0.20 19.15 12.32
N ASP A 65 0.18 19.28 13.64
CA ASP A 65 1.12 20.12 14.38
C ASP A 65 2.55 19.56 14.27
N GLU A 66 2.74 18.25 14.50
CA GLU A 66 4.03 17.53 14.27
C GLU A 66 4.57 17.77 12.86
N TYR A 67 3.70 17.74 11.85
CA TYR A 67 4.07 17.98 10.45
C TYR A 67 4.38 19.46 10.15
N GLN A 68 3.66 20.42 10.74
CA GLN A 68 3.97 21.85 10.58
C GLN A 68 5.33 22.18 11.19
N GLU A 69 5.62 21.69 12.40
CA GLU A 69 6.92 21.88 13.06
C GLU A 69 8.08 21.33 12.21
N ALA A 70 7.93 20.11 11.68
CA ALA A 70 8.92 19.51 10.79
C ALA A 70 9.15 20.33 9.50
N ILE A 71 8.07 20.85 8.89
CA ILE A 71 8.18 21.72 7.69
C ILE A 71 8.87 23.05 8.01
N VAL A 72 8.61 23.65 9.19
CA VAL A 72 9.31 24.86 9.63
C VAL A 72 10.80 24.57 9.81
N GLY A 73 11.18 23.50 10.55
CA GLY A 73 12.58 23.10 10.74
C GLY A 73 13.32 22.85 9.42
N ILE A 74 12.70 22.12 8.49
CA ILE A 74 13.23 21.89 7.13
C ILE A 74 13.41 23.20 6.34
N SER A 75 12.60 24.24 6.62
CA SER A 75 12.71 25.54 5.99
C SER A 75 13.81 26.43 6.60
N GLU A 76 14.03 26.36 7.92
CA GLU A 76 15.11 27.11 8.58
C GLU A 76 16.49 26.58 8.15
N MET A 77 16.70 25.25 8.16
CA MET A 77 17.94 24.63 7.66
C MET A 77 18.26 25.02 6.20
N GLN A 78 17.23 25.27 5.37
CA GLN A 78 17.43 25.75 3.99
C GLN A 78 17.89 27.21 3.94
N LYS A 79 17.40 28.07 4.83
CA LYS A 79 17.87 29.46 4.95
C LYS A 79 19.29 29.51 5.48
N GLU A 80 19.63 28.69 6.48
CA GLU A 80 20.97 28.58 7.05
C GLU A 80 22.01 28.22 5.98
N ARG A 81 21.76 27.19 5.16
CA ARG A 81 22.65 26.85 4.02
C ARG A 81 22.87 28.04 3.06
N LEU A 82 21.83 28.81 2.77
CA LEU A 82 21.94 29.99 1.89
C LEU A 82 22.74 31.13 2.52
N SER A 83 22.80 31.20 3.86
CA SER A 83 23.57 32.19 4.61
C SER A 83 25.02 31.78 4.87
N ASP A 84 25.30 30.48 5.00
CA ASP A 84 26.59 29.90 5.46
C ASP A 84 27.54 29.49 4.31
N SER A 85 27.25 29.90 3.07
CA SER A 85 27.97 29.52 1.84
C SER A 85 29.44 30.00 1.75
N ALA A 86 29.99 30.61 2.79
CA ALA A 86 31.28 31.31 2.79
C ALA A 86 32.29 30.72 3.80
N GLY A 87 32.31 29.40 3.97
CA GLY A 87 33.27 28.71 4.85
C GLY A 87 33.14 27.18 4.91
N ASP A 88 32.00 26.67 4.47
CA ASP A 88 31.64 25.25 4.45
C ASP A 88 32.66 24.39 3.64
N ASP A 89 33.23 23.36 4.28
CA ASP A 89 34.13 22.41 3.61
C ASP A 89 33.36 21.23 2.98
N GLN A 90 34.04 20.35 2.24
CA GLN A 90 33.38 19.24 1.55
C GLN A 90 32.81 18.17 2.51
N VAL A 91 33.10 18.23 3.80
CA VAL A 91 32.64 17.28 4.83
C VAL A 91 31.42 17.83 5.57
N ASP A 92 31.43 19.10 5.92
CA ASP A 92 30.31 19.80 6.57
C ASP A 92 29.08 19.82 5.65
N SER A 93 29.25 20.25 4.40
CA SER A 93 28.20 20.26 3.36
C SER A 93 27.59 18.88 3.07
N GLY A 94 28.36 17.80 3.25
CA GLY A 94 27.86 16.43 3.21
C GLY A 94 26.97 16.10 4.40
N SER A 95 27.42 16.41 5.62
CA SER A 95 26.68 16.18 6.87
C SER A 95 25.35 16.95 6.89
N LYS A 96 25.38 18.27 6.62
CA LYS A 96 24.20 19.14 6.48
C LYS A 96 23.21 18.67 5.41
N THR A 97 23.66 17.89 4.42
CA THR A 97 22.77 17.30 3.39
C THR A 97 22.09 16.03 3.92
N VAL A 98 22.82 15.15 4.61
CA VAL A 98 22.27 13.93 5.22
C VAL A 98 21.25 14.24 6.30
N GLU A 99 21.53 15.22 7.18
CA GLU A 99 20.59 15.67 8.22
C GLU A 99 19.27 16.17 7.63
N ARG A 100 19.34 16.99 6.57
CA ARG A 100 18.15 17.46 5.85
C ARG A 100 17.36 16.31 5.18
N GLU A 101 18.04 15.30 4.65
CA GLU A 101 17.37 14.11 4.08
C GLU A 101 16.68 13.26 5.14
N GLN A 102 17.24 13.17 6.35
CA GLN A 102 16.61 12.51 7.51
C GLN A 102 15.35 13.25 7.95
N GLU A 103 15.42 14.59 8.11
CA GLU A 103 14.28 15.43 8.47
C GLU A 103 13.14 15.36 7.43
N ILE A 104 13.47 15.39 6.13
CA ILE A 104 12.48 15.18 5.07
C ILE A 104 11.86 13.79 5.14
N SER A 105 12.64 12.76 5.46
CA SER A 105 12.14 11.39 5.62
C SER A 105 11.19 11.26 6.82
N LEU A 106 11.51 11.94 7.92
CA LEU A 106 10.64 12.03 9.10
C LEU A 106 9.32 12.74 8.76
N ALA A 107 9.38 13.94 8.16
CA ALA A 107 8.21 14.70 7.74
C ALA A 107 7.30 13.92 6.76
N ASN A 108 7.90 13.14 5.85
CA ASN A 108 7.14 12.23 4.98
C ASN A 108 6.44 11.12 5.79
N SER A 109 7.11 10.51 6.79
CA SER A 109 6.49 9.51 7.67
C SER A 109 5.32 10.08 8.47
N VAL A 110 5.41 11.33 8.94
CA VAL A 110 4.29 12.01 9.62
C VAL A 110 3.13 12.23 8.64
N ARG A 111 3.41 12.71 7.42
CA ARG A 111 2.40 12.88 6.37
C ARG A 111 1.68 11.58 6.01
N ASP A 112 2.41 10.46 5.91
CA ASP A 112 1.81 9.15 5.64
C ASP A 112 0.86 8.70 6.76
N ARG A 113 1.19 9.01 8.03
CA ARG A 113 0.30 8.78 9.18
C ARG A 113 -0.94 9.68 9.13
N MET A 114 -0.79 10.96 8.74
CA MET A 114 -1.93 11.87 8.55
C MET A 114 -2.91 11.32 7.51
N ILE A 115 -2.40 10.94 6.34
CA ILE A 115 -3.20 10.37 5.23
C ILE A 115 -3.92 9.10 5.71
N GLN A 116 -3.26 8.25 6.52
CA GLN A 116 -3.89 7.07 7.09
C GLN A 116 -5.03 7.39 8.08
N VAL A 117 -4.90 8.45 8.88
CA VAL A 117 -5.96 8.92 9.80
C VAL A 117 -7.12 9.56 9.03
N GLU A 118 -6.83 10.43 8.06
CA GLU A 118 -7.83 11.05 7.18
C GLU A 118 -8.63 9.98 6.42
N ARG A 119 -7.94 8.95 5.92
CA ARG A 119 -8.58 7.79 5.27
C ARG A 119 -9.41 6.94 6.22
N ALA A 120 -9.09 6.89 7.51
CA ALA A 120 -9.91 6.19 8.50
C ALA A 120 -11.19 6.99 8.85
N LEU A 121 -11.11 8.32 8.89
CA LEU A 121 -12.25 9.22 9.09
C LEU A 121 -13.24 9.15 7.91
N GLU A 122 -12.76 9.28 6.67
CA GLU A 122 -13.56 9.12 5.43
C GLU A 122 -14.37 7.81 5.47
N ARG A 123 -13.74 6.74 5.94
CA ARG A 123 -14.36 5.40 6.02
C ARG A 123 -15.32 5.21 7.19
N LEU A 124 -15.30 6.08 8.20
CA LEU A 124 -16.37 6.17 9.18
C LEU A 124 -17.60 6.86 8.60
N ASP A 125 -17.42 7.87 7.73
CA ASP A 125 -18.52 8.52 7.01
C ASP A 125 -19.15 7.58 5.96
N ASP A 126 -18.34 6.81 5.20
CA ASP A 126 -18.82 5.81 4.24
C ASP A 126 -19.48 4.58 4.92
N GLY A 127 -19.30 4.39 6.23
CA GLY A 127 -19.73 3.19 6.96
C GLY A 127 -18.91 1.92 6.69
N ASP A 128 -17.83 2.00 5.91
CA ASP A 128 -16.92 0.90 5.58
C ASP A 128 -15.81 0.67 6.61
N TYR A 129 -15.82 1.40 7.73
CA TYR A 129 -14.79 1.33 8.78
C TYR A 129 -14.59 -0.09 9.33
N GLY A 130 -13.33 -0.45 9.59
CA GLY A 130 -12.95 -1.78 10.05
C GLY A 130 -12.97 -2.87 8.98
N ILE A 131 -13.17 -2.54 7.70
CA ILE A 131 -12.91 -3.43 6.56
C ILE A 131 -11.47 -3.23 6.03
N CYS A 132 -10.84 -4.28 5.51
CA CYS A 132 -9.57 -4.18 4.80
C CYS A 132 -9.80 -3.70 3.35
N GLU A 133 -9.21 -2.55 2.97
CA GLU A 133 -9.35 -1.99 1.62
C GLU A 133 -8.85 -2.93 0.52
N ARG A 134 -7.80 -3.71 0.79
CA ARG A 134 -7.13 -4.51 -0.25
C ARG A 134 -7.73 -5.89 -0.48
N CYS A 135 -8.33 -6.52 0.54
CA CYS A 135 -8.86 -7.88 0.43
C CYS A 135 -10.31 -8.04 0.90
N GLY A 136 -10.97 -6.96 1.32
CA GLY A 136 -12.36 -6.99 1.73
C GLY A 136 -12.66 -7.87 2.95
N THR A 137 -11.68 -8.32 3.74
CA THR A 137 -11.95 -9.02 5.01
C THR A 137 -12.24 -8.00 6.12
N ALA A 138 -12.90 -8.41 7.21
CA ALA A 138 -12.92 -7.59 8.42
C ALA A 138 -11.50 -7.46 9.00
N ILE A 139 -11.20 -6.32 9.62
CA ILE A 139 -10.00 -6.08 10.42
C ILE A 139 -10.33 -6.50 11.86
N PRO A 140 -9.46 -7.27 12.56
CA PRO A 140 -9.73 -7.70 13.92
C PRO A 140 -9.99 -6.52 14.87
N ALA A 141 -11.02 -6.60 15.70
CA ALA A 141 -11.39 -5.55 16.65
C ALA A 141 -10.21 -5.18 17.59
N ALA A 142 -9.45 -6.17 18.07
CA ALA A 142 -8.25 -5.95 18.87
C ALA A 142 -7.17 -5.10 18.15
N ARG A 143 -7.10 -5.16 16.81
CA ARG A 143 -6.20 -4.29 16.04
C ARG A 143 -6.77 -2.87 15.93
N LEU A 144 -8.07 -2.71 15.72
CA LEU A 144 -8.70 -1.38 15.65
C LEU A 144 -8.71 -0.67 17.00
N ALA A 145 -8.71 -1.42 18.11
CA ALA A 145 -8.54 -0.88 19.46
C ALA A 145 -7.10 -0.37 19.71
N ALA A 146 -6.09 -1.05 19.17
CA ALA A 146 -4.68 -0.63 19.29
C ALA A 146 -4.25 0.42 18.24
N PHE A 147 -4.86 0.36 17.04
CA PHE A 147 -4.56 1.21 15.89
C PHE A 147 -5.88 1.59 15.18
N PRO A 148 -6.60 2.61 15.66
CA PRO A 148 -7.89 3.03 15.07
C PRO A 148 -7.78 3.44 13.59
N SER A 149 -6.64 3.99 13.18
CA SER A 149 -6.39 4.41 11.79
C SER A 149 -6.09 3.26 10.82
N ALA A 150 -6.10 2.00 11.26
CA ALA A 150 -5.70 0.87 10.43
C ALA A 150 -6.70 0.56 9.30
N THR A 151 -6.35 0.85 8.04
CA THR A 151 -7.20 0.60 6.87
C THR A 151 -7.05 -0.80 6.24
N LEU A 152 -5.97 -1.53 6.56
CA LEU A 152 -5.65 -2.87 6.04
C LEU A 152 -5.71 -3.94 7.13
N CYS A 153 -5.93 -5.22 6.79
CA CYS A 153 -5.72 -6.34 7.70
C CYS A 153 -4.21 -6.69 7.86
N VAL A 154 -3.85 -7.49 8.87
CA VAL A 154 -2.42 -7.77 9.22
C VAL A 154 -1.68 -8.43 8.05
N ASN A 155 -2.26 -9.50 7.49
CA ASN A 155 -1.73 -10.18 6.30
C ASN A 155 -1.58 -9.22 5.10
N CYS A 156 -2.42 -8.18 5.02
CA CYS A 156 -2.30 -7.19 3.97
C CYS A 156 -1.13 -6.23 4.22
N LYS A 157 -1.01 -5.69 5.43
CA LYS A 157 0.10 -4.78 5.79
C LYS A 157 1.47 -5.47 5.63
N GLN A 158 1.61 -6.72 6.08
CA GLN A 158 2.84 -7.50 5.92
C GLN A 158 3.25 -7.77 4.45
N LEU A 159 2.31 -7.81 3.50
CA LEU A 159 2.67 -7.93 2.07
C LEU A 159 3.11 -6.60 1.47
N GLU A 160 2.60 -5.48 1.99
CA GLU A 160 2.95 -4.13 1.58
C GLU A 160 4.37 -3.79 2.05
N GLU A 161 4.68 -4.05 3.32
CA GLU A 161 6.01 -3.84 3.94
C GLU A 161 7.12 -4.74 3.38
N ARG A 162 6.78 -5.70 2.51
CA ARG A 162 7.74 -6.60 1.84
C ARG A 162 8.06 -6.18 0.40
N ARG A 163 7.42 -5.12 -0.11
CA ARG A 163 7.71 -4.58 -1.45
C ARG A 163 8.79 -3.51 -1.41
#